data_AF-A0A931WSL9-F1
#
_entry.id   AF-A0A931WSL9-F1
#
_cell.length_a   1.000
_cell.length_b   1.000
_cell.length_c   1.000
_cell.angle_alpha   90.00
_cell.angle_beta   90.00
_cell.angle_gamma   90.00
#
_symmetry.space_group_name_H-M   'P 1'
#
loop_
_entity.id
_entity.type
_entity.pdbx_description
1 polymer ?
#
loop_
_entity_poly.entity_id
_entity_poly.type
_entity_poly.pdbx_seq_one_letter_code
_entity_poly.pdbx_strand_id
1 'polypeptide(L)'
;MSAAVVLLLVLWGLLGAVALFVSRDRLSALPGEGVRRISLKDEVIGRGAAFAAITLGMAAYGRLMAMSIPADTAMRASLVAWGSSVFPLALPPMGRRGNTFLVSSQALVVASVIGAVLAALGLALFMLFRLLLQAPTVE
;
A
#
# COMPACT_ATOMS: atom_id res chain seq x y z
N MET A 1 -21.01 -8.94 7.77
CA MET A 1 -19.75 -8.17 7.77
C MET A 1 -19.89 -7.05 8.78
N SER A 2 -18.97 -6.90 9.75
CA SER A 2 -19.13 -5.90 10.82
C SER A 2 -18.90 -4.48 10.26
N ALA A 3 -19.67 -3.49 10.73
CA ALA A 3 -19.52 -2.09 10.33
C ALA A 3 -18.08 -1.57 10.51
N ALA A 4 -17.37 -2.11 11.49
CA ALA A 4 -15.95 -1.82 11.75
C ALA A 4 -15.04 -2.14 10.56
N VAL A 5 -15.28 -3.23 9.83
CA VAL A 5 -14.48 -3.60 8.65
C VAL A 5 -14.74 -2.62 7.49
N VAL A 6 -16.01 -2.27 7.25
CA VAL A 6 -16.38 -1.29 6.22
C VAL A 6 -15.72 0.06 6.52
N LEU A 7 -15.81 0.51 7.77
CA LEU A 7 -15.18 1.75 8.23
C LEU A 7 -13.65 1.72 8.02
N LEU A 8 -12.99 0.61 8.33
CA LEU A 8 -11.56 0.44 8.11
C LEU A 8 -11.18 0.51 6.63
N LEU A 9 -11.97 -0.09 5.73
CA LEU A 9 -11.73 -0.02 4.29
C LEU A 9 -11.93 1.40 3.74
N VAL A 10 -12.94 2.12 4.22
CA VAL A 10 -13.16 3.53 3.86
C VAL A 10 -12.01 4.40 4.36
N LEU A 11 -11.59 4.22 5.62
CA LEU A 11 -10.43 4.92 6.18
C LEU A 11 -9.14 4.61 5.41
N TRP A 12 -8.95 3.36 5.00
CA TRP A 12 -7.82 2.97 4.16
C TRP A 12 -7.82 3.71 2.82
N GLY A 13 -8.96 3.77 2.13
CA GLY A 13 -9.10 4.52 0.87
C GLY A 13 -8.82 6.02 1.05
N LEU A 14 -9.35 6.63 2.11
CA LEU A 14 -9.09 8.03 2.48
C LEU A 14 -7.60 8.29 2.75
N LEU A 15 -6.95 7.43 3.54
CA LEU A 15 -5.53 7.56 3.84
C LEU A 15 -4.66 7.35 2.59
N GLY A 16 -5.02 6.41 1.72
CA GLY A 16 -4.38 6.21 0.43
C GLY A 16 -4.50 7.45 -0.46
N ALA A 17 -5.68 8.05 -0.53
CA ALA A 17 -5.89 9.30 -1.27
C ALA A 17 -5.06 10.44 -0.68
N VAL A 18 -5.05 10.62 0.64
CA VAL A 18 -4.23 11.63 1.31
C VAL A 18 -2.74 11.41 1.02
N ALA A 19 -2.25 10.17 1.07
CA ALA A 19 -0.85 9.86 0.75
C ALA A 19 -0.49 10.21 -0.70
N LEU A 20 -1.40 9.95 -1.65
CA LEU A 20 -1.23 10.32 -3.05
C LEU A 20 -1.27 11.84 -3.27
N PHE A 21 -2.19 12.55 -2.60
CA PHE A 21 -2.27 14.01 -2.66
C PHE A 21 -1.04 14.68 -2.05
N VAL A 22 -0.62 14.25 -0.84
CA VAL A 22 0.56 14.78 -0.15
C VAL A 22 1.83 14.49 -0.94
N SER A 23 1.98 13.29 -1.50
CA SER A 23 3.14 12.97 -2.34
C SER A 23 3.15 13.76 -3.65
N ARG A 24 1.98 14.02 -4.26
CA ARG A 24 1.89 14.92 -5.40
C ARG A 24 2.31 16.33 -5.02
N ASP A 25 1.72 16.94 -4.01
CA ASP A 25 1.95 18.35 -3.69
C ASP A 25 3.34 18.64 -3.12
N ARG A 26 3.91 17.69 -2.36
CA ARG A 26 5.18 17.89 -1.65
C ARG A 26 6.39 17.23 -2.31
N LEU A 27 6.18 16.18 -3.12
CA LEU A 27 7.26 15.41 -3.73
C LEU A 27 7.27 15.51 -5.26
N SER A 28 6.34 16.24 -5.89
CA SER A 28 6.45 16.54 -7.32
C SER A 28 7.58 17.55 -7.56
N ALA A 29 8.73 17.06 -7.97
CA ALA A 29 9.70 17.91 -8.65
C ALA A 29 9.21 18.09 -10.09
N LEU A 30 8.72 19.28 -10.44
CA LEU A 30 8.29 19.59 -11.80
C LEU A 30 9.50 19.48 -12.76
N PRO A 31 9.36 18.86 -13.94
CA PRO A 31 10.42 18.84 -14.94
C PRO A 31 10.64 20.27 -15.44
N GLY A 32 11.73 20.92 -15.02
CA GLY A 32 12.08 22.29 -15.43
C GLY A 32 12.34 23.25 -14.28
N GLU A 33 11.89 22.95 -13.06
CA GLU A 33 12.30 23.68 -11.87
C GLU A 33 13.63 23.11 -11.38
N GLY A 34 14.71 23.89 -11.50
CA GLY A 34 16.04 23.50 -11.06
C GLY A 34 15.99 22.91 -9.65
N VAL A 35 16.52 21.69 -9.50
CA VAL A 35 16.58 20.83 -8.30
C VAL A 35 16.03 21.51 -7.05
N ARG A 36 14.70 21.58 -6.92
CA ARG A 36 14.10 21.94 -5.65
C ARG A 36 14.44 20.78 -4.73
N ARG A 37 15.45 20.96 -3.86
CA ARG A 37 15.85 19.93 -2.90
C ARG A 37 14.63 19.63 -2.06
N ILE A 38 14.00 18.48 -2.32
CA ILE A 38 12.89 17.98 -1.52
C ILE A 38 13.39 17.93 -0.08
N SER A 39 12.67 18.58 0.84
CA SER A 39 13.05 18.58 2.24
C SER A 39 12.90 17.17 2.80
N LEU A 40 13.86 16.73 3.62
CA LEU A 40 13.74 15.49 4.39
C LEU A 40 12.41 15.41 5.16
N LYS A 41 11.89 16.55 5.63
CA LYS A 41 10.59 16.62 6.31
C LYS A 41 9.44 16.22 5.41
N ASP A 42 9.44 16.70 4.16
CA ASP A 42 8.38 16.40 3.20
C ASP A 42 8.42 14.93 2.76
N GLU A 43 9.62 14.37 2.62
CA GLU A 43 9.82 12.96 2.33
C GLU A 43 9.33 12.06 3.47
N VAL A 44 9.64 12.40 4.73
CA VAL A 44 9.15 11.67 5.90
C VAL A 44 7.62 11.74 6.00
N ILE A 45 7.02 12.90 5.76
CA ILE A 45 5.56 13.06 5.81
C ILE A 45 4.89 12.24 4.69
N GLY A 46 5.36 12.34 3.44
CA GLY A 46 4.76 11.63 2.31
C GLY A 46 4.91 10.12 2.42
N ARG A 47 6.12 9.63 2.73
CA ARG A 47 6.37 8.19 2.93
C ARG A 47 5.68 7.66 4.18
N GLY A 48 5.67 8.44 5.26
CA GLY A 48 5.01 8.08 6.52
C GLY A 48 3.50 7.92 6.38
N ALA A 49 2.85 8.84 5.67
CA ALA A 49 1.42 8.74 5.35
C ALA A 49 1.12 7.49 4.52
N ALA A 50 1.93 7.20 3.50
CA ALA A 50 1.78 6.00 2.69
C ALA A 50 1.99 4.72 3.52
N PHE A 51 3.02 4.67 4.37
CA PHE A 51 3.28 3.53 5.26
C PHE A 51 2.13 3.27 6.22
N ALA A 52 1.58 4.32 6.84
CA ALA A 52 0.44 4.21 7.74
C ALA A 52 -0.81 3.70 7.01
N ALA A 53 -1.08 4.23 5.80
CA ALA A 53 -2.19 3.78 4.96
C ALA A 53 -2.06 2.28 4.64
N ILE A 54 -0.91 1.84 4.13
CA ILE A 54 -0.66 0.44 3.75
C ILE A 54 -0.79 -0.49 4.96
N THR A 55 -0.21 -0.10 6.10
CA THR A 55 -0.24 -0.92 7.32
C THR A 55 -1.67 -1.09 7.84
N LEU A 56 -2.46 -0.02 7.90
CA LEU A 56 -3.86 -0.09 8.32
C LEU A 56 -4.72 -0.91 7.35
N GLY A 57 -4.51 -0.74 6.04
CA GLY A 57 -5.21 -1.53 5.02
C GLY A 57 -4.93 -3.02 5.14
N MET A 58 -3.67 -3.39 5.27
CA MET A 58 -3.26 -4.80 5.40
C MET A 58 -3.70 -5.41 6.73
N ALA A 59 -3.72 -4.64 7.82
CA ALA A 59 -4.27 -5.10 9.09
C ALA A 59 -5.79 -5.38 8.99
N ALA A 60 -6.53 -4.51 8.30
CA ALA A 60 -7.96 -4.71 8.06
C ALA A 60 -8.23 -5.95 7.20
N TYR A 61 -7.47 -6.12 6.11
CA TYR A 61 -7.56 -7.30 5.24
C TYR A 61 -7.15 -8.59 5.94
N GLY A 62 -6.08 -8.57 6.74
CA GLY A 62 -5.67 -9.73 7.51
C GLY A 62 -6.72 -10.15 8.53
N ARG A 63 -7.37 -9.19 9.19
CA ARG A 63 -8.49 -9.47 10.09
C ARG A 63 -9.70 -10.04 9.36
N LEU A 64 -10.01 -9.54 8.16
CA LEU A 64 -11.05 -10.09 7.29
C LEU A 64 -10.76 -11.54 6.90
N MET A 65 -9.53 -11.82 6.47
CA MET A 65 -9.11 -13.17 6.09
C MET A 65 -9.16 -14.13 7.27
N ALA A 66 -8.73 -13.71 8.47
CA ALA A 66 -8.78 -14.55 9.67
C ALA A 66 -10.20 -14.95 10.08
N MET A 67 -11.25 -14.28 9.59
CA MET A 67 -12.64 -14.70 9.79
C MET A 67 -13.07 -15.84 8.85
N SER A 68 -12.35 -16.04 7.74
CA SER A 68 -12.75 -16.94 6.65
C SER A 68 -11.79 -18.11 6.44
N ILE A 69 -10.54 -17.98 6.86
CA ILE A 69 -9.50 -18.99 6.72
C ILE A 69 -8.66 -19.08 8.02
N PRO A 70 -7.88 -20.15 8.23
CA PRO A 70 -7.06 -20.30 9.44
C PRO A 70 -6.13 -19.10 9.68
N ALA A 71 -6.07 -18.64 10.93
CA ALA A 71 -5.37 -17.42 11.34
C ALA A 71 -3.89 -17.40 10.92
N ASP A 72 -3.18 -18.53 11.02
CA ASP A 72 -1.78 -18.63 10.60
C ASP A 72 -1.59 -18.38 9.10
N THR A 73 -2.52 -18.87 8.28
CA THR A 73 -2.47 -18.68 6.82
C THR A 73 -2.80 -17.23 6.48
N ALA A 74 -3.82 -16.65 7.12
CA ALA A 74 -4.19 -15.25 6.95
C ALA A 74 -3.04 -14.31 7.35
N MET A 75 -2.38 -14.59 8.47
CA MET A 75 -1.27 -13.79 8.97
C MET A 75 -0.07 -13.83 8.04
N ARG A 76 0.35 -15.03 7.58
CA ARG A 76 1.47 -15.17 6.62
C ARG A 76 1.17 -14.45 5.30
N ALA A 77 -0.01 -14.65 4.73
CA ALA A 77 -0.40 -14.01 3.48
C ALA A 77 -0.42 -12.47 3.61
N SER A 78 -0.97 -11.96 4.72
CA SER A 78 -1.05 -10.53 5.00
C SER A 78 0.33 -9.90 5.25
N LEU A 79 1.25 -10.61 5.91
CA LEU A 79 2.63 -10.15 6.10
C LEU A 79 3.40 -10.07 4.79
N VAL A 80 3.24 -11.06 3.91
CA VAL A 80 3.86 -11.05 2.57
C VAL A 80 3.31 -9.89 1.73
N ALA A 81 1.99 -9.72 1.71
CA ALA A 81 1.29 -8.62 1.04
C ALA A 81 1.72 -7.25 1.56
N TRP A 82 1.85 -7.10 2.88
CA TRP A 82 2.33 -5.88 3.51
C TRP A 82 3.79 -5.60 3.14
N GLY A 83 4.67 -6.60 3.27
CA GLY A 83 6.10 -6.46 2.99
C GLY A 83 6.38 -6.04 1.55
N SER A 84 5.71 -6.67 0.58
CA SER A 84 5.87 -6.31 -0.85
C SER A 84 5.38 -4.90 -1.15
N SER A 85 4.34 -4.43 -0.45
CA SER A 85 3.75 -3.10 -0.64
C SER A 85 4.57 -2.00 0.02
N VAL A 86 5.17 -2.27 1.19
CA VAL A 86 6.01 -1.31 1.93
C VAL A 86 7.41 -1.22 1.34
N PHE A 87 7.92 -2.29 0.71
CA PHE A 87 9.29 -2.36 0.21
C PHE A 87 9.73 -1.13 -0.63
N PRO A 88 8.95 -0.61 -1.60
CA PRO A 88 9.34 0.59 -2.34
C PRO A 88 9.53 1.83 -1.45
N LEU A 89 8.81 1.97 -0.33
CA LEU A 89 9.00 3.07 0.61
C LEU A 89 10.33 3.02 1.36
N ALA A 90 11.00 1.86 1.41
CA ALA A 90 12.30 1.72 2.04
C ALA A 90 13.46 2.10 1.10
N LEU A 91 13.20 2.18 -0.21
CA LEU A 91 14.24 2.48 -1.19
C LEU A 91 14.60 3.98 -1.20
N PRO A 92 15.89 4.36 -1.23
CA PRO A 92 16.26 5.75 -1.42
C PRO A 92 15.91 6.20 -2.85
N PRO A 93 15.60 7.49 -3.07
CA PRO A 93 15.39 8.01 -4.42
C PRO A 93 16.71 7.90 -5.21
N MET A 94 16.66 7.33 -6.41
CA MET A 94 17.85 7.09 -7.23
C MET A 94 18.02 8.21 -8.26
N GLY A 95 19.08 9.00 -8.10
CA GLY A 95 19.50 10.02 -9.06
C GLY A 95 20.39 9.44 -10.17
N ARG A 96 20.21 9.89 -11.42
CA ARG A 96 21.19 9.67 -12.50
C ARG A 96 22.07 10.91 -12.65
N ARG A 97 23.35 10.69 -12.94
CA ARG A 97 24.27 11.71 -13.44
C ARG A 97 23.58 12.48 -14.58
N GLY A 98 23.39 13.79 -14.44
CA GLY A 98 22.74 14.63 -15.48
C GLY A 98 21.37 15.21 -15.12
N ASN A 99 21.09 15.51 -13.85
CA ASN A 99 19.96 16.33 -13.40
C ASN A 99 18.55 15.72 -13.56
N THR A 100 18.44 14.43 -13.87
CA THR A 100 17.16 13.69 -13.91
C THR A 100 17.17 12.55 -12.89
N PHE A 101 16.15 12.52 -12.02
CA PHE A 101 15.91 11.39 -11.13
C PHE A 101 15.33 10.23 -11.95
N LEU A 102 15.95 9.05 -11.90
CA LEU A 102 15.40 7.83 -12.52
C LEU A 102 14.18 7.35 -11.75
N VAL A 103 14.20 7.51 -10.43
CA VAL A 103 13.10 7.15 -9.53
C VAL A 103 12.94 8.25 -8.49
N SER A 104 11.85 9.01 -8.59
CA SER A 104 11.51 10.06 -7.62
C SER A 104 10.87 9.47 -6.35
N SER A 105 10.96 10.18 -5.22
CA SER A 105 10.27 9.76 -3.99
C SER A 105 8.75 9.67 -4.17
N GLN A 106 8.16 10.51 -5.05
CA GLN A 106 6.77 10.39 -5.47
C GLN A 106 6.50 9.06 -6.17
N ALA A 107 7.35 8.66 -7.11
CA ALA A 107 7.20 7.40 -7.83
C ALA A 107 7.26 6.18 -6.89
N LEU A 108 8.11 6.21 -5.87
CA LEU A 108 8.17 5.17 -4.84
C LEU A 108 6.89 5.08 -4.01
N VAL A 109 6.34 6.23 -3.59
CA VAL A 109 5.06 6.27 -2.87
C VAL A 109 3.93 5.71 -3.75
N VAL A 110 3.84 6.15 -5.00
CA VAL A 110 2.84 5.65 -5.95
C VAL A 110 3.00 4.15 -6.18
N ALA A 111 4.22 3.66 -6.39
CA ALA A 111 4.50 2.24 -6.57
C ALA A 111 4.06 1.42 -5.34
N SER A 112 4.31 1.91 -4.13
CA SER A 112 3.87 1.27 -2.90
C SER A 112 2.34 1.25 -2.74
N VAL A 113 1.65 2.34 -3.07
CA VAL A 113 0.18 2.38 -3.02
C VAL A 113 -0.41 1.42 -4.06
N ILE A 114 0.12 1.39 -5.28
CA ILE A 114 -0.30 0.43 -6.32
C ILE A 114 -0.03 -1.01 -5.85
N GLY A 115 1.14 -1.27 -5.30
CA GLY A 115 1.50 -2.56 -4.72
C GLY A 115 0.51 -3.00 -3.64
N ALA A 116 0.10 -2.09 -2.76
CA ALA A 116 -0.91 -2.36 -1.73
C ALA A 116 -2.28 -2.69 -2.31
N VAL A 117 -2.72 -1.99 -3.35
CA VAL A 117 -3.98 -2.29 -4.04
C VAL A 117 -3.93 -3.66 -4.71
N LEU A 118 -2.84 -3.98 -5.42
CA LEU A 118 -2.67 -5.28 -6.06
C LEU A 118 -2.58 -6.41 -5.03
N ALA A 119 -1.90 -6.18 -3.91
CA ALA A 119 -1.80 -7.15 -2.83
C ALA A 119 -3.17 -7.40 -2.18
N ALA A 120 -3.95 -6.34 -1.92
CA ALA A 120 -5.32 -6.46 -1.42
C ALA A 120 -6.22 -7.25 -2.37
N LEU A 121 -6.12 -7.00 -3.68
CA LEU A 121 -6.82 -7.76 -4.71
C LEU A 121 -6.40 -9.24 -4.71
N GLY A 122 -5.09 -9.51 -4.64
CA GLY A 122 -4.55 -10.87 -4.57
C GLY A 122 -5.04 -11.63 -3.33
N LEU A 123 -5.07 -10.97 -2.16
CA LEU A 123 -5.62 -11.54 -0.93
C LEU A 123 -7.12 -11.83 -1.05
N ALA A 124 -7.89 -10.92 -1.67
CA ALA A 124 -9.31 -11.13 -1.92
C ALA A 124 -9.57 -12.33 -2.84
N LEU A 125 -8.82 -12.45 -3.94
CA LEU A 125 -8.90 -13.60 -4.85
C LEU A 125 -8.49 -14.90 -4.18
N PHE A 126 -7.42 -14.87 -3.38
CA PHE A 126 -6.99 -16.02 -2.59
C PHE A 126 -8.06 -16.48 -1.61
N MET A 127 -8.70 -15.54 -0.90
CA MET A 127 -9.80 -15.83 0.01
C MET A 127 -11.00 -16.42 -0.74
N LEU A 128 -11.37 -15.84 -1.90
CA LEU A 128 -12.44 -16.36 -2.74
C LEU A 128 -12.17 -17.80 -3.18
N PHE A 129 -10.96 -18.08 -3.68
CA PHE A 129 -10.57 -19.42 -4.11
C PHE A 129 -10.61 -20.42 -2.95
N ARG A 130 -10.14 -20.04 -1.76
CA ARG A 130 -10.22 -20.87 -0.55
C ARG A 130 -11.67 -21.18 -0.18
N LEU A 131 -12.55 -20.19 -0.23
CA LEU A 131 -13.97 -20.36 0.07
C LEU A 131 -14.66 -21.27 -0.94
N LEU A 132 -14.33 -21.15 -2.23
CA LEU A 132 -14.87 -22.03 -3.28
C LEU A 132 -14.45 -23.49 -3.07
N LEU A 133 -13.21 -23.74 -2.66
CA LEU A 133 -12.72 -25.10 -2.35
C LEU A 133 -13.31 -25.69 -1.07
N GLN A 134 -13.80 -24.86 -0.16
CA GLN A 134 -14.43 -25.27 1.10
C GLN A 134 -15.95 -25.36 0.99
N ALA A 135 -16.54 -24.86 -0.09
CA ALA A 135 -17.97 -24.97 -0.32
C ALA A 135 -18.33 -26.45 -0.50
N PRO A 136 -19.32 -26.97 0.24
CA PRO A 136 -19.76 -28.35 0.04
C PRO A 136 -20.20 -28.52 -1.42
N THR A 137 -19.59 -29.47 -2.12
CA THR A 137 -20.07 -29.91 -3.41
C THR A 137 -21.45 -30.50 -3.18
N VAL A 138 -22.47 -29.84 -3.74
CA VAL A 138 -23.83 -30.38 -3.76
C VAL A 138 -23.78 -31.60 -4.69
N GLU A 139 -23.58 -32.78 -4.10
CA GLU A 139 -23.87 -34.07 -4.73
C GLU A 139 -25.37 -34.37 -4.67
#